data_AF-A0A2J7Q666-F1
#
_entry.id   AF-A0A2J7Q666-F1
#
_cell.length_a   1.000
_cell.length_b   1.000
_cell.length_c   1.000
_cell.angle_alpha   90.00
_cell.angle_beta   90.00
_cell.angle_gamma   90.00
#
_symmetry.space_group_name_H-M   'P 1'
#
loop_
_entity.id
_entity.type
_entity.pdbx_description
1 polymer ?
#
loop_
_entity_poly.entity_id
_entity_poly.type
_entity_poly.pdbx_seq_one_letter_code
_entity_poly.pdbx_strand_id
1 'polypeptide(L)'
;MKADSCNGTQTETSMYAEPTMRRVAVLHKILRNSFITQQHAAVSRQHIKYYSSKYHVTIGDVTKEVKPARNPQFVPLNYLKKELSQESLHHLRWMLQKDLLGQDIFLIGRPGPLRRQLAMQYLEMTGRELEYLALSRDTTEADLKQRREIQNGTAEYFDQCAVRAAIEGRILILEGIEKAERNVLPILNNLLENREMNLEDGRFLIPASRYDKLLKEYSPEELDRWDLVRVSEDFRVIALGIPVPRYLGNPLDPPLRSRFQARDISGHAFKGLRKLMKTLKQDKHIPSHDLNL
;
A
#
# COMPACT_ATOMS: atom_id res chain seq x y z
N MET A 1 -49.75 10.46 -71.10
CA MET A 1 -48.76 9.38 -70.93
C MET A 1 -48.79 8.93 -69.48
N LYS A 2 -48.79 7.62 -69.26
CA LYS A 2 -48.38 6.83 -68.07
C LYS A 2 -47.53 7.60 -67.03
N ALA A 3 -47.46 7.27 -65.75
CA ALA A 3 -48.10 6.33 -64.82
C ALA A 3 -47.28 6.45 -63.50
N ASP A 4 -47.87 6.13 -62.35
CA ASP A 4 -47.26 5.53 -61.13
C ASP A 4 -46.13 6.31 -60.39
N SER A 5 -45.98 6.37 -59.07
CA SER A 5 -46.55 5.73 -57.86
C SER A 5 -45.96 6.51 -56.65
N CYS A 6 -46.76 6.99 -55.70
CA CYS A 6 -47.14 6.41 -54.39
C CYS A 6 -46.10 6.34 -53.26
N ASN A 7 -46.59 6.77 -52.07
CA ASN A 7 -46.21 6.50 -50.68
C ASN A 7 -45.14 7.40 -50.04
N GLY A 8 -45.33 8.02 -48.86
CA GLY A 8 -46.41 8.00 -47.87
C GLY A 8 -45.85 8.31 -46.47
N THR A 9 -46.60 9.12 -45.69
CA THR A 9 -46.78 9.12 -44.20
C THR A 9 -45.56 9.41 -43.28
N GLN A 10 -45.58 10.43 -42.38
CA GLN A 10 -46.24 10.47 -41.04
C GLN A 10 -45.88 9.21 -40.21
N THR A 11 -45.43 9.20 -38.95
CA THR A 11 -45.70 9.97 -37.71
C THR A 11 -44.87 9.34 -36.57
N GLU A 12 -44.63 10.07 -35.46
CA GLU A 12 -44.56 9.60 -34.05
C GLU A 12 -43.64 8.39 -33.69
N THR A 13 -42.71 8.42 -32.74
CA THR A 13 -42.86 8.50 -31.27
C THR A 13 -41.45 8.23 -30.71
N SER A 14 -40.94 8.88 -29.66
CA SER A 14 -40.80 8.27 -28.31
C SER A 14 -39.67 9.04 -27.58
N MET A 15 -39.86 9.67 -26.43
CA MET A 15 -40.30 9.13 -25.14
C MET A 15 -39.41 7.99 -24.60
N TYR A 16 -38.09 8.20 -24.58
CA TYR A 16 -37.17 7.41 -23.74
C TYR A 16 -36.20 8.31 -22.97
N ALA A 17 -36.72 9.07 -22.00
CA ALA A 17 -35.92 9.47 -20.85
C ALA A 17 -35.95 8.29 -19.87
N GLU A 18 -34.83 7.57 -19.78
CA GLU A 18 -34.73 6.30 -19.07
C GLU A 18 -35.25 6.36 -17.61
N PRO A 19 -35.91 5.28 -17.12
CA PRO A 19 -36.37 5.13 -15.74
C PRO A 19 -35.26 5.30 -14.67
N THR A 20 -34.01 5.15 -15.09
CA THR A 20 -32.79 5.22 -14.27
C THR A 20 -32.60 6.61 -13.64
N MET A 21 -32.84 7.68 -14.41
CA MET A 21 -32.60 9.06 -13.97
C MET A 21 -33.64 9.55 -12.95
N ARG A 22 -34.88 9.07 -13.05
CA ARG A 22 -35.95 9.39 -12.08
C ARG A 22 -35.73 8.70 -10.73
N ARG A 23 -35.14 7.50 -10.70
CA ARG A 23 -34.83 6.78 -9.45
C ARG A 23 -33.68 7.42 -8.68
N VAL A 24 -32.65 7.93 -9.37
CA VAL A 24 -31.51 8.62 -8.74
C VAL A 24 -31.95 9.92 -8.06
N ALA A 25 -32.83 10.70 -8.69
CA ALA A 25 -33.35 11.93 -8.11
C ALA A 25 -34.22 11.69 -6.85
N VAL A 26 -35.01 10.61 -6.84
CA VAL A 26 -35.81 10.21 -5.66
C VAL A 26 -34.90 9.74 -4.52
N LEU A 27 -33.85 8.97 -4.82
CA LEU A 27 -32.87 8.53 -3.81
C LEU A 27 -32.14 9.74 -3.19
N HIS A 28 -31.77 10.71 -4.01
CA HIS A 28 -31.11 11.95 -3.57
C HIS A 28 -32.01 12.82 -2.67
N LYS A 29 -33.34 12.72 -2.85
CA LYS A 29 -34.33 13.43 -2.02
C LYS A 29 -34.62 12.70 -0.71
N ILE A 30 -34.62 11.36 -0.70
CA ILE A 30 -34.79 10.54 0.51
C ILE A 30 -33.58 10.67 1.44
N LEU A 31 -32.35 10.73 0.89
CA LEU A 31 -31.12 10.85 1.69
C LEU A 31 -30.91 12.23 2.33
N ARG A 32 -31.58 13.28 1.83
CA ARG A 32 -31.43 14.65 2.34
C ARG A 32 -32.29 14.94 3.58
N ASN A 33 -33.35 14.16 3.83
CA ASN A 33 -34.32 14.42 4.89
C ASN A 33 -34.01 13.74 6.24
N SER A 34 -32.91 12.97 6.35
CA SER A 34 -32.67 12.14 7.54
C SER A 34 -31.66 12.69 8.55
N PHE A 35 -31.18 13.93 8.42
CA PHE A 35 -30.13 14.47 9.31
C PHE A 35 -30.32 15.93 9.69
N ILE A 36 -31.28 16.21 10.57
CA ILE A 36 -31.13 17.27 11.58
C ILE A 36 -31.76 16.75 12.87
N THR A 37 -30.95 16.33 13.85
CA THR A 37 -31.04 16.76 15.26
C THR A 37 -29.75 16.32 15.96
N GLN A 38 -29.22 17.23 16.77
CA GLN A 38 -27.95 17.18 17.47
C GLN A 38 -27.84 16.08 18.55
N GLN A 39 -26.58 15.90 18.99
CA GLN A 39 -26.12 15.47 20.31
C GLN A 39 -25.73 13.99 20.53
N HIS A 40 -24.43 13.85 20.84
CA HIS A 40 -23.73 12.75 21.51
C HIS A 40 -23.66 11.37 20.82
N ALA A 41 -22.43 10.86 20.80
CA ALA A 41 -22.02 9.46 20.69
C ALA A 41 -21.79 8.83 19.30
N ALA A 42 -20.77 7.97 19.32
CA ALA A 42 -20.47 6.86 18.42
C ALA A 42 -19.88 7.20 17.03
N VAL A 43 -18.59 6.89 16.93
CA VAL A 43 -17.82 6.64 15.69
C VAL A 43 -18.60 5.67 14.81
N SER A 44 -19.39 6.20 13.89
CA SER A 44 -19.91 5.46 12.73
C SER A 44 -20.48 6.46 11.75
N ARG A 45 -19.84 6.60 10.58
CA ARG A 45 -20.52 6.47 9.28
C ARG A 45 -19.56 6.63 8.10
N GLN A 46 -19.52 5.55 7.32
CA GLN A 46 -19.64 5.52 5.86
C GLN A 46 -18.50 6.14 5.04
N HIS A 47 -17.72 5.26 4.40
CA HIS A 47 -16.82 5.58 3.30
C HIS A 47 -17.61 6.01 2.05
N ILE A 48 -18.16 7.22 2.09
CA ILE A 48 -18.26 8.05 0.89
C ILE A 48 -16.92 8.77 0.85
N LYS A 49 -15.97 8.26 0.04
CA LYS A 49 -14.72 8.97 -0.23
C LYS A 49 -15.09 10.24 -1.01
N TYR A 50 -15.37 11.31 -0.28
CA TYR A 50 -15.40 12.64 -0.86
C TYR A 50 -14.01 12.88 -1.47
N TYR A 51 -13.97 13.18 -2.77
CA TYR A 51 -12.78 13.63 -3.50
C TYR A 51 -12.36 15.04 -3.04
N SER A 52 -12.16 15.20 -1.73
CA SER A 52 -11.46 16.36 -1.16
C SER A 52 -9.97 16.10 -1.29
N SER A 53 -9.26 17.09 -1.80
CA SER A 53 -7.88 17.06 -2.30
C SER A 53 -6.84 16.48 -1.35
N LYS A 54 -7.09 16.44 -0.03
CA LYS A 54 -6.21 15.85 1.00
C LYS A 54 -7.06 15.46 2.22
N TYR A 55 -6.75 14.35 2.89
CA TYR A 55 -7.42 13.94 4.13
C TYR A 55 -6.42 13.66 5.25
N HIS A 56 -6.86 13.74 6.50
CA HIS A 56 -5.98 13.54 7.65
C HIS A 56 -6.29 12.21 8.33
N VAL A 57 -5.25 11.43 8.60
CA VAL A 57 -5.32 10.22 9.40
C VAL A 57 -4.76 10.54 10.78
N THR A 58 -5.57 10.34 11.82
CA THR A 58 -5.16 10.57 13.21
C THR A 58 -5.25 9.28 14.01
N ILE A 59 -4.16 8.92 14.69
CA ILE A 59 -4.14 7.84 15.67
C ILE A 59 -3.59 8.39 17.00
N GLY A 60 -4.47 8.50 17.99
CA GLY A 60 -4.13 9.13 19.26
C GLY A 60 -3.79 10.61 19.06
N ASP A 61 -2.56 10.97 19.39
CA ASP A 61 -1.95 12.31 19.31
C ASP A 61 -1.17 12.56 18.00
N VAL A 62 -1.05 11.56 17.11
CA VAL A 62 -0.29 11.66 15.86
C VAL A 62 -1.24 11.82 14.68
N THR A 63 -1.09 12.90 13.92
CA THR A 63 -1.86 13.17 12.70
C THR A 63 -0.95 13.26 11.49
N LYS A 64 -1.32 12.57 10.41
CA LYS A 64 -0.65 12.63 9.11
C LYS A 64 -1.60 13.14 8.04
N GLU A 65 -1.14 14.11 7.26
CA GLU A 65 -1.81 14.51 6.02
C GLU A 65 -1.54 13.46 4.95
N VAL A 66 -2.61 12.96 4.34
CA VAL A 66 -2.57 11.89 3.35
C VAL A 66 -3.05 12.42 2.00
N LYS A 67 -2.22 12.14 0.99
CA LYS A 67 -2.55 12.37 -0.42
C LYS A 67 -3.27 11.14 -0.97
N PRO A 68 -4.27 11.32 -1.85
CA PRO A 68 -4.88 10.19 -2.54
C PRO A 68 -3.83 9.43 -3.38
N ALA A 69 -3.89 8.10 -3.38
CA ALA A 69 -3.06 7.25 -4.25
C ALA A 69 -3.29 7.60 -5.73
N ARG A 70 -2.21 7.58 -6.52
CA ARG A 70 -2.31 7.76 -7.98
C ARG A 70 -2.99 6.55 -8.61
N ASN A 71 -2.65 5.38 -8.10
CA ASN A 71 -3.11 4.09 -8.54
C ASN A 71 -3.76 3.33 -7.37
N PRO A 72 -5.08 3.49 -7.15
CA PRO A 72 -5.79 2.85 -6.06
C PRO A 72 -5.67 1.32 -6.03
N GLN A 73 -5.38 0.67 -7.17
CA GLN A 73 -5.18 -0.77 -7.28
C GLN A 73 -3.94 -1.29 -6.53
N PHE A 74 -2.96 -0.44 -6.26
CA PHE A 74 -1.78 -0.80 -5.47
C PHE A 74 -1.98 -0.52 -3.97
N VAL A 75 -3.13 0.01 -3.56
CA VAL A 75 -3.46 0.17 -2.14
C VAL A 75 -4.15 -1.10 -1.66
N PRO A 76 -3.68 -1.75 -0.59
CA PRO A 76 -4.36 -2.93 -0.05
C PRO A 76 -5.77 -2.56 0.45
N LEU A 77 -6.73 -3.45 0.24
CA LEU A 77 -8.12 -3.29 0.65
C LEU A 77 -8.56 -4.44 1.54
N ASN A 78 -9.51 -4.17 2.45
CA ASN A 78 -10.14 -5.15 3.34
C ASN A 78 -9.22 -5.71 4.45
N TYR A 79 -8.20 -4.95 4.87
CA TYR A 79 -7.35 -5.26 6.02
C TYR A 79 -7.77 -4.52 7.29
N LEU A 80 -8.35 -3.32 7.15
CA LEU A 80 -8.92 -2.52 8.23
C LEU A 80 -10.18 -3.17 8.78
N LYS A 81 -10.10 -3.63 10.02
CA LYS A 81 -11.23 -4.18 10.76
C LYS A 81 -12.08 -3.05 11.35
N LYS A 82 -13.38 -3.30 11.49
CA LYS A 82 -14.34 -2.37 12.12
C LYS A 82 -13.90 -1.95 13.54
N GLU A 83 -13.32 -2.89 14.28
CA GLU A 83 -12.72 -2.63 15.59
C GLU A 83 -11.27 -3.12 15.61
N LEU A 84 -10.34 -2.19 15.82
CA LEU A 84 -8.93 -2.49 16.04
C LEU A 84 -8.66 -2.67 17.53
N SER A 85 -7.80 -3.63 17.86
CA SER A 85 -7.34 -3.80 19.24
C SER A 85 -6.47 -2.60 19.66
N GLN A 86 -6.45 -2.27 20.95
CA GLN A 86 -5.58 -1.21 21.47
C GLN A 86 -4.09 -1.48 21.20
N GLU A 87 -3.69 -2.76 21.19
CA GLU A 87 -2.35 -3.19 20.82
C GLU A 87 -2.04 -2.87 19.35
N SER A 88 -2.96 -3.21 18.43
CA SER A 88 -2.85 -2.86 17.00
C SER A 88 -2.77 -1.35 16.80
N LEU A 89 -3.62 -0.57 17.49
CA LEU A 89 -3.59 0.89 17.41
C LEU A 89 -2.27 1.47 17.91
N HIS A 90 -1.70 0.91 18.97
CA HIS A 90 -0.41 1.33 19.48
C HIS A 90 0.73 1.08 18.47
N HIS A 91 0.71 -0.06 17.78
CA HIS A 91 1.65 -0.34 16.69
C HIS A 91 1.45 0.58 15.50
N LEU A 92 0.21 0.77 15.05
CA LEU A 92 -0.12 1.65 13.92
C LEU A 92 0.23 3.12 14.20
N ARG A 93 0.00 3.61 15.42
CA ARG A 93 0.43 4.94 15.87
C ARG A 93 1.94 5.09 15.75
N TRP A 94 2.69 4.10 16.24
CA TRP A 94 4.15 4.12 16.17
C TRP A 94 4.63 4.09 14.71
N MET A 95 4.00 3.29 13.84
CA MET A 95 4.31 3.27 12.41
C MET A 95 4.06 4.64 11.76
N LEU A 96 2.93 5.27 12.08
CA LEU A 96 2.56 6.60 11.59
C LEU A 96 3.60 7.65 11.99
N GLN A 97 4.04 7.62 13.25
CA GLN A 97 5.08 8.52 13.76
C GLN A 97 6.41 8.33 13.01
N LYS A 98 6.80 7.10 12.72
CA LYS A 98 8.08 6.80 12.05
C LYS A 98 8.06 7.16 10.58
N ASP A 99 6.95 6.93 9.91
CA ASP A 99 6.75 7.36 8.52
C ASP A 99 6.76 8.90 8.40
N LEU A 100 6.14 9.63 9.34
CA LEU A 100 6.23 11.10 9.39
C LEU A 100 7.67 11.62 9.54
N LEU A 101 8.53 10.86 10.22
CA LEU A 101 9.96 11.18 10.36
C LEU A 101 10.79 10.73 9.14
N GLY A 102 10.17 10.13 8.12
CA GLY A 102 10.87 9.59 6.94
C GLY A 102 11.73 8.37 7.24
N GLN A 103 11.45 7.65 8.33
CA GLN A 103 12.27 6.51 8.77
C GLN A 103 11.71 5.18 8.26
N ASP A 104 12.59 4.29 7.80
CA ASP A 104 12.22 2.93 7.41
C ASP A 104 11.90 2.07 8.64
N ILE A 105 10.90 1.20 8.51
CA ILE A 105 10.31 0.45 9.60
C ILE A 105 10.71 -1.02 9.50
N PHE A 106 11.01 -1.65 10.64
CA PHE A 106 11.19 -3.09 10.74
C PHE A 106 10.29 -3.70 11.80
N LEU A 107 9.29 -4.46 11.35
CA LEU A 107 8.37 -5.19 12.23
C LEU A 107 8.94 -6.58 12.51
N ILE A 108 9.41 -6.76 13.74
CA ILE A 108 9.99 -8.02 14.23
C ILE A 108 8.96 -8.72 15.09
N GLY A 109 8.84 -10.04 14.97
CA GLY A 109 7.88 -10.78 15.79
C GLY A 109 7.83 -12.26 15.45
N ARG A 110 6.97 -13.01 16.14
CA ARG A 110 6.82 -14.45 15.89
C ARG A 110 6.37 -14.71 14.44
N PRO A 111 6.74 -15.86 13.83
CA PRO A 111 6.14 -16.33 12.58
C PRO A 111 4.61 -16.26 12.66
N GLY A 112 3.98 -15.68 11.64
CA GLY A 112 2.53 -15.50 11.61
C GLY A 112 2.08 -14.27 10.84
N PRO A 113 0.76 -14.15 10.60
CA PRO A 113 0.22 -13.13 9.70
C PRO A 113 0.17 -11.73 10.32
N LEU A 114 0.31 -11.60 11.64
CA LEU A 114 0.04 -10.33 12.36
C LEU A 114 0.89 -9.16 11.86
N ARG A 115 2.19 -9.36 11.65
CA ARG A 115 3.11 -8.32 11.16
C ARG A 115 2.69 -7.80 9.77
N ARG A 116 2.41 -8.73 8.86
CA ARG A 116 1.91 -8.41 7.52
C ARG A 116 0.55 -7.71 7.59
N GLN A 117 -0.36 -8.21 8.41
CA GLN A 117 -1.68 -7.59 8.60
C GLN A 117 -1.57 -6.14 9.10
N LEU A 118 -0.70 -5.86 10.06
CA LEU A 118 -0.45 -4.50 10.55
C LEU A 118 0.12 -3.60 9.45
N ALA A 119 1.08 -4.10 8.65
CA ALA A 119 1.61 -3.36 7.51
C ALA A 119 0.51 -3.04 6.48
N MET A 120 -0.30 -4.02 6.09
CA MET A 120 -1.39 -3.80 5.14
C MET A 120 -2.48 -2.87 5.69
N GLN A 121 -2.83 -2.99 6.98
CA GLN A 121 -3.75 -2.07 7.66
C GLN A 121 -3.25 -0.63 7.65
N TYR A 122 -1.95 -0.46 7.89
CA TYR A 122 -1.31 0.84 7.84
C TYR A 122 -1.42 1.48 6.45
N LEU A 123 -1.14 0.72 5.40
CA LEU A 123 -1.20 1.19 4.01
C LEU A 123 -2.62 1.50 3.56
N GLU A 124 -3.60 0.66 3.90
CA GLU A 124 -5.01 0.90 3.58
C GLU A 124 -5.51 2.20 4.24
N MET A 125 -5.15 2.41 5.51
CA MET A 125 -5.53 3.61 6.26
C MET A 125 -4.88 4.87 5.70
N THR A 126 -3.59 4.79 5.37
CA THR A 126 -2.81 5.92 4.84
C THR A 126 -2.93 6.05 3.32
N GLY A 127 -3.73 5.22 2.65
CA GLY A 127 -3.91 5.26 1.20
C GLY A 127 -2.60 5.14 0.41
N ARG A 128 -1.60 4.43 0.96
CA ARG A 128 -0.27 4.32 0.36
C ARG A 128 -0.19 3.12 -0.57
N GLU A 129 0.39 3.34 -1.74
CA GLU A 129 0.65 2.30 -2.73
C GLU A 129 1.73 1.33 -2.22
N LEU A 130 1.58 0.05 -2.57
CA LEU A 130 2.40 -1.05 -2.13
C LEU A 130 3.15 -1.69 -3.31
N GLU A 131 4.42 -2.02 -3.07
CA GLU A 131 5.15 -3.06 -3.79
C GLU A 131 5.58 -4.12 -2.79
N TYR A 132 5.35 -5.38 -3.10
CA TYR A 132 5.64 -6.49 -2.19
C TYR A 132 6.77 -7.34 -2.74
N LEU A 133 7.79 -7.60 -1.91
CA LEU A 133 8.91 -8.46 -2.24
C LEU A 133 9.12 -9.48 -1.11
N ALA A 134 8.95 -10.75 -1.44
CA ALA A 134 9.28 -11.86 -0.54
C ALA A 134 10.69 -12.37 -0.85
N LEU A 135 11.58 -12.26 0.14
CA LEU A 135 12.94 -12.73 0.05
C LEU A 135 13.01 -14.20 0.45
N SER A 136 13.66 -14.98 -0.40
CA SER A 136 14.02 -16.38 -0.19
C SER A 136 15.52 -16.53 -0.40
N ARG A 137 16.01 -17.77 -0.22
CA ARG A 137 17.40 -18.12 -0.55
C ARG A 137 17.66 -18.12 -2.05
N ASP A 138 16.61 -18.14 -2.86
CA ASP A 138 16.69 -18.17 -4.33
C ASP A 138 16.45 -16.78 -4.94
N THR A 139 16.22 -15.76 -4.12
CA THR A 139 16.05 -14.39 -4.60
C THR A 139 17.37 -13.86 -5.11
N THR A 140 17.37 -13.40 -6.37
CA THR A 140 18.55 -12.89 -7.05
C THR A 140 18.52 -11.37 -7.17
N GLU A 141 19.64 -10.77 -7.58
CA GLU A 141 19.73 -9.34 -7.90
C GLU A 141 18.71 -8.91 -8.97
N ALA A 142 18.46 -9.76 -9.97
CA ALA A 142 17.49 -9.49 -11.02
C ALA A 142 16.06 -9.34 -10.50
N ASP A 143 15.68 -10.06 -9.43
CA ASP A 143 14.36 -9.97 -8.80
C ASP A 143 14.17 -8.67 -8.00
N LEU A 144 15.27 -8.01 -7.63
CA LEU A 144 15.24 -6.72 -6.93
C LEU A 144 15.31 -5.56 -7.90
N LYS A 145 16.22 -5.63 -8.87
CA LYS A 145 16.55 -4.56 -9.80
C LYS A 145 15.71 -4.64 -11.06
N GLN A 146 16.19 -5.42 -12.01
CA GLN A 146 15.64 -5.52 -13.34
C GLN A 146 15.76 -6.94 -13.84
N ARG A 147 14.74 -7.37 -14.57
CA ARG A 147 14.75 -8.65 -15.26
C ARG A 147 14.85 -8.40 -16.75
N ARG A 148 15.84 -9.02 -17.39
CA ARG A 148 15.97 -9.02 -18.85
C ARG A 148 15.04 -10.07 -19.44
N GLU A 149 14.08 -9.64 -20.24
CA GLU A 149 13.15 -10.52 -20.97
C GLU A 149 13.23 -10.28 -22.47
N ILE A 150 12.99 -11.31 -23.26
CA ILE A 150 12.98 -11.19 -24.72
C ILE A 150 11.52 -10.98 -25.15
N GLN A 151 11.22 -9.81 -25.68
CA GLN A 151 9.93 -9.50 -26.29
C GLN A 151 10.14 -9.21 -27.77
N ASN A 152 9.36 -9.87 -28.63
CA ASN A 152 9.39 -9.67 -30.09
C ASN A 152 10.80 -9.75 -30.71
N GLY A 153 11.66 -10.63 -30.18
CA GLY A 153 13.03 -10.83 -30.65
C GLY A 153 14.05 -9.80 -30.15
N THR A 154 13.64 -8.82 -29.33
CA THR A 154 14.53 -7.84 -28.69
C THR A 154 14.59 -8.10 -27.19
N ALA A 155 15.76 -7.93 -26.58
CA ALA A 155 15.90 -8.01 -25.15
C ALA A 155 15.57 -6.66 -24.50
N GLU A 156 14.58 -6.65 -23.61
CA GLU A 156 14.14 -5.48 -22.85
C GLU A 156 14.33 -5.72 -21.36
N TYR A 157 14.61 -4.65 -20.62
CA TYR A 157 14.78 -4.67 -19.18
C TYR A 157 13.49 -4.22 -18.49
N PHE A 158 13.00 -5.04 -17.56
CA PHE A 158 11.78 -4.77 -16.80
C PHE A 158 12.11 -4.46 -15.35
N ASP A 159 11.72 -3.26 -14.91
CA ASP A 159 11.88 -2.79 -13.54
C ASP A 159 11.10 -3.67 -12.56
N GLN A 160 11.80 -4.20 -11.56
CA GLN A 160 11.21 -5.03 -10.51
C GLN A 160 10.75 -4.21 -9.30
N CYS A 161 10.25 -4.91 -8.28
CA CYS A 161 9.54 -4.31 -7.15
C CYS A 161 10.31 -3.18 -6.45
N ALA A 162 11.62 -3.33 -6.23
CA ALA A 162 12.40 -2.31 -5.49
C ALA A 162 12.57 -1.03 -6.31
N VAL A 163 12.83 -1.16 -7.62
CA VAL A 163 13.00 -0.04 -8.55
C VAL A 163 11.69 0.71 -8.74
N ARG A 164 10.59 0.00 -9.03
CA ARG A 164 9.26 0.62 -9.16
C ARG A 164 8.86 1.34 -7.87
N ALA A 165 9.11 0.74 -6.71
CA ALA A 165 8.80 1.39 -5.44
C ALA A 165 9.58 2.69 -5.24
N ALA A 166 10.88 2.68 -5.57
CA ALA A 166 11.75 3.85 -5.44
C ALA A 166 11.33 4.99 -6.37
N ILE A 167 11.05 4.69 -7.64
CA ILE A 167 10.66 5.69 -8.65
C ILE A 167 9.28 6.27 -8.34
N GLU A 168 8.30 5.41 -8.09
CA GLU A 168 6.89 5.82 -7.90
C GLU A 168 6.60 6.35 -6.48
N GLY A 169 7.53 6.19 -5.53
CA GLY A 169 7.33 6.56 -4.13
C GLY A 169 6.37 5.64 -3.39
N ARG A 170 6.29 4.37 -3.80
CA ARG A 170 5.48 3.35 -3.13
C ARG A 170 6.18 2.87 -1.86
N ILE A 171 5.42 2.19 -1.01
CA ILE A 171 5.98 1.51 0.15
C ILE A 171 6.44 0.13 -0.30
N LEU A 172 7.73 -0.18 -0.12
CA LEU A 172 8.27 -1.50 -0.37
C LEU A 172 8.13 -2.36 0.89
N ILE A 173 7.31 -3.40 0.83
CA ILE A 173 7.26 -4.42 1.88
C ILE A 173 8.32 -5.48 1.56
N LEU A 174 9.32 -5.60 2.43
CA LEU A 174 10.33 -6.65 2.39
C LEU A 174 9.99 -7.74 3.38
N GLU A 175 9.58 -8.92 2.92
CA GLU A 175 9.29 -10.04 3.79
C GLU A 175 10.40 -11.09 3.76
N GLY A 176 10.81 -11.57 4.93
CA GLY A 176 11.79 -12.66 5.02
C GLY A 176 13.23 -12.18 4.88
N ILE A 177 13.54 -10.99 5.38
CA ILE A 177 14.90 -10.42 5.34
C ILE A 177 15.96 -11.33 5.99
N GLU A 178 15.56 -12.18 6.94
CA GLU A 178 16.42 -13.20 7.53
C GLU A 178 16.78 -14.35 6.57
N LYS A 179 16.10 -14.47 5.43
CA LYS A 179 16.31 -15.54 4.43
C LYS A 179 17.07 -15.06 3.20
N ALA A 180 17.30 -13.75 3.10
CA ALA A 180 17.97 -13.16 1.96
C ALA A 180 19.38 -13.72 1.78
N GLU A 181 19.76 -13.93 0.52
CA GLU A 181 21.10 -14.35 0.13
C GLU A 181 22.10 -13.19 0.29
N ARG A 182 23.38 -13.52 0.50
CA ARG A 182 24.45 -12.55 0.81
C ARG A 182 24.71 -11.52 -0.29
N ASN A 183 24.51 -11.90 -1.55
CA ASN A 183 24.59 -11.02 -2.74
C ASN A 183 23.49 -9.94 -2.77
N VAL A 184 22.31 -10.22 -2.19
CA VAL A 184 21.16 -9.30 -2.18
C VAL A 184 21.30 -8.22 -1.10
N LEU A 185 21.96 -8.55 0.04
CA LEU A 185 22.06 -7.64 1.18
C LEU A 185 22.79 -6.30 0.87
N PRO A 186 23.92 -6.27 0.13
CA PRO A 186 24.57 -5.01 -0.24
C PRO A 186 23.68 -4.10 -1.08
N ILE A 187 22.91 -4.68 -2.01
CA ILE A 187 21.99 -3.94 -2.89
C ILE A 187 20.89 -3.28 -2.05
N LEU A 188 20.28 -4.05 -1.14
CA LEU A 188 19.29 -3.52 -0.21
C LEU A 188 19.88 -2.47 0.73
N ASN A 189 21.10 -2.69 1.24
CA ASN A 189 21.75 -1.73 2.13
C ASN A 189 21.95 -0.39 1.44
N ASN A 190 22.46 -0.36 0.20
CA ASN A 190 22.65 0.88 -0.55
C ASN A 190 21.33 1.62 -0.85
N LEU A 191 20.28 0.87 -1.21
CA LEU A 191 18.95 1.43 -1.44
C LEU A 191 18.34 2.00 -0.16
N LEU A 192 18.56 1.37 1.00
CA LEU A 192 18.05 1.83 2.29
C LEU A 192 18.86 3.01 2.85
N GLU A 193 20.16 3.01 2.62
CA GLU A 193 21.11 4.00 3.09
C GLU A 193 21.04 5.30 2.28
N ASN A 194 21.35 5.22 0.99
CA ASN A 194 21.54 6.41 0.14
C ASN A 194 20.36 6.68 -0.79
N ARG A 195 19.40 5.74 -0.89
CA ARG A 195 18.41 5.71 -1.97
C ARG A 195 19.09 5.64 -3.35
N GLU A 196 20.21 4.90 -3.41
CA GLU A 196 21.01 4.74 -4.61
C GLU A 196 21.02 3.28 -5.06
N MET A 197 20.94 3.07 -6.37
CA MET A 197 20.96 1.74 -6.97
C MET A 197 21.37 1.82 -8.44
N ASN A 198 22.38 1.04 -8.83
CA ASN A 198 22.77 0.84 -10.23
C ASN A 198 21.82 -0.16 -10.89
N LEU A 199 21.27 0.20 -12.04
CA LEU A 199 20.41 -0.65 -12.87
C LEU A 199 21.21 -1.28 -14.01
N GLU A 200 20.70 -2.37 -14.58
CA GLU A 200 21.40 -3.14 -15.62
C GLU A 200 21.31 -2.49 -17.00
N ASP A 201 20.29 -1.66 -17.22
CA ASP A 201 20.11 -0.86 -18.42
C ASP A 201 20.99 0.40 -18.49
N GLY A 202 21.83 0.63 -17.48
CA GLY A 202 22.71 1.80 -17.38
C GLY A 202 22.15 2.93 -16.51
N ARG A 203 20.86 2.88 -16.14
CA ARG A 203 20.26 3.89 -15.26
C ARG A 203 20.84 3.85 -13.85
N PHE A 204 20.92 5.01 -13.22
CA PHE A 204 21.37 5.15 -11.85
C PHE A 204 20.34 5.88 -10.99
N LEU A 205 19.77 5.18 -10.01
CA LEU A 205 18.87 5.77 -9.04
C LEU A 205 19.66 6.66 -8.08
N ILE A 206 19.21 7.91 -7.92
CA ILE A 206 19.78 8.87 -6.97
C ILE A 206 18.70 9.51 -6.07
N PRO A 207 19.04 9.89 -4.84
CA PRO A 207 18.09 10.51 -3.93
C PRO A 207 17.55 11.83 -4.50
N ALA A 208 16.26 12.09 -4.28
CA ALA A 208 15.58 13.34 -4.61
C ALA A 208 16.42 14.60 -4.32
N SER A 209 16.98 14.70 -3.11
CA SER A 209 17.75 15.86 -2.69
C SER A 209 19.03 16.10 -3.49
N ARG A 210 19.62 15.06 -4.07
CA ARG A 210 20.80 15.14 -4.95
C ARG A 210 20.38 15.47 -6.37
N TYR A 211 19.34 14.81 -6.87
CA TYR A 211 18.77 15.09 -8.20
C TYR A 211 18.33 16.56 -8.30
N ASP A 212 17.60 17.06 -7.30
CA ASP A 212 17.06 18.43 -7.26
C ASP A 212 18.16 19.50 -7.13
N LYS A 213 19.35 19.14 -6.63
CA LYS A 213 20.54 20.02 -6.65
C LYS A 213 21.15 20.05 -8.05
N LEU A 214 21.33 18.89 -8.67
CA LEU A 214 21.87 18.80 -10.02
C LEU A 214 20.99 19.51 -11.04
N LEU A 215 19.66 19.44 -10.89
CA LEU A 215 18.69 20.15 -11.74
C LEU A 215 18.81 21.68 -11.69
N LYS A 216 19.49 22.25 -10.67
CA LYS A 216 19.77 23.68 -10.59
C LYS A 216 21.03 24.08 -11.34
N GLU A 217 21.94 23.13 -11.55
CA GLU A 217 23.24 23.35 -12.20
C GLU A 217 23.23 22.91 -13.66
N TYR A 218 22.44 21.88 -13.99
CA TYR A 218 22.38 21.23 -15.29
C TYR A 218 20.93 21.16 -15.80
N SER A 219 20.76 21.05 -17.11
CA SER A 219 19.43 20.91 -17.72
C SER A 219 18.87 19.49 -17.51
N PRO A 220 17.53 19.30 -17.54
CA PRO A 220 16.94 17.97 -17.47
C PRO A 220 17.51 17.01 -18.53
N GLU A 221 17.77 17.52 -19.74
CA GLU A 221 18.30 16.74 -20.85
C GLU A 221 19.75 16.29 -20.62
N GLU A 222 20.52 17.05 -19.82
CA GLU A 222 21.87 16.64 -19.39
C GLU A 222 21.81 15.50 -18.39
N LEU A 223 20.87 15.55 -17.44
CA LEU A 223 20.68 14.50 -16.45
C LEU A 223 20.17 13.21 -17.09
N ASP A 224 19.28 13.34 -18.08
CA ASP A 224 18.80 12.19 -18.86
C ASP A 224 19.94 11.57 -19.69
N ARG A 225 20.87 12.37 -20.22
CA ARG A 225 22.09 11.85 -20.89
C ARG A 225 23.03 11.10 -19.95
N TRP A 226 22.93 11.32 -18.64
CA TRP A 226 23.69 10.58 -17.63
C TRP A 226 22.89 9.40 -17.05
N ASP A 227 21.71 9.12 -17.61
CA ASP A 227 20.79 8.07 -17.18
C ASP A 227 20.45 8.15 -15.67
N LEU A 228 20.38 9.37 -15.13
CA LEU A 228 20.07 9.59 -13.72
C LEU A 228 18.57 9.55 -13.48
N VAL A 229 18.15 8.70 -12.54
CA VAL A 229 16.74 8.54 -12.18
C VAL A 229 16.51 9.04 -10.76
N ARG A 230 15.58 9.98 -10.63
CA ARG A 230 15.19 10.54 -9.33
C ARG A 230 14.39 9.54 -8.50
N VAL A 231 14.88 9.18 -7.31
CA VAL A 231 14.10 8.45 -6.31
C VAL A 231 13.11 9.39 -5.62
N SER A 232 11.87 8.94 -5.44
CA SER A 232 10.82 9.71 -4.79
C SER A 232 11.11 9.91 -3.30
N GLU A 233 10.83 11.11 -2.78
CA GLU A 233 10.91 11.41 -1.34
C GLU A 233 9.89 10.62 -0.52
N ASP A 234 8.80 10.23 -1.17
CA ASP A 234 7.74 9.42 -0.59
C ASP A 234 8.17 7.95 -0.45
N PHE A 235 9.23 7.46 -1.11
CA PHE A 235 9.66 6.07 -1.01
C PHE A 235 10.06 5.69 0.42
N ARG A 236 9.44 4.64 0.98
CA ARG A 236 9.77 4.08 2.30
C ARG A 236 9.75 2.56 2.26
N VAL A 237 10.45 1.94 3.20
CA VAL A 237 10.51 0.49 3.33
C VAL A 237 9.90 0.02 4.64
N ILE A 238 9.08 -1.02 4.57
CA ILE A 238 8.58 -1.77 5.73
C ILE A 238 9.11 -3.20 5.64
N ALA A 239 10.14 -3.51 6.42
CA ALA A 239 10.65 -4.86 6.56
C ALA A 239 9.80 -5.67 7.55
N LEU A 240 9.58 -6.95 7.23
CA LEU A 240 8.90 -7.94 8.06
C LEU A 240 9.87 -9.09 8.31
N GLY A 241 10.26 -9.30 9.57
CA GLY A 241 11.26 -10.31 9.92
C GLY A 241 10.99 -10.98 11.25
N ILE A 242 11.66 -12.10 11.45
CA ILE A 242 11.55 -12.89 12.68
C ILE A 242 12.81 -12.70 13.54
N PRO A 243 12.69 -12.81 14.88
CA PRO A 243 13.87 -12.73 15.73
C PRO A 243 14.75 -13.98 15.55
N VAL A 244 16.00 -13.77 15.13
CA VAL A 244 17.07 -14.78 15.04
C VAL A 244 18.01 -14.56 16.24
N PRO A 245 18.48 -15.60 16.96
CA PRO A 245 18.45 -17.03 16.63
C PRO A 245 17.21 -17.81 17.10
N ARG A 246 16.19 -17.15 17.66
CA ARG A 246 14.99 -17.83 18.17
C ARG A 246 14.25 -18.65 17.10
N TYR A 247 14.32 -18.20 15.85
CA TYR A 247 13.77 -18.89 14.68
C TYR A 247 14.87 -19.09 13.62
N LEU A 248 14.64 -20.04 12.71
CA LEU A 248 15.56 -20.33 11.61
C LEU A 248 15.70 -19.13 10.67
N GLY A 249 16.93 -18.68 10.46
CA GLY A 249 17.28 -17.59 9.57
C GLY A 249 18.70 -17.11 9.83
N ASN A 250 19.17 -16.22 8.95
CA ASN A 250 20.43 -15.52 9.14
C ASN A 250 20.19 -14.27 9.98
N PRO A 251 21.03 -14.00 10.99
CA PRO A 251 20.95 -12.73 11.71
C PRO A 251 21.24 -11.59 10.73
N LEU A 252 20.50 -10.49 10.86
CA LEU A 252 20.79 -9.30 10.06
C LEU A 252 22.15 -8.73 10.44
N ASP A 253 22.93 -8.36 9.43
CA ASP A 253 24.19 -7.66 9.62
C ASP A 253 23.96 -6.34 10.37
N PRO A 254 24.86 -5.95 11.29
CA PRO A 254 24.70 -4.73 12.08
C PRO A 254 24.45 -3.45 11.26
N PRO A 255 25.10 -3.22 10.08
CA PRO A 255 24.85 -2.05 9.26
C PRO A 255 23.42 -1.98 8.74
N LEU A 256 22.91 -3.09 8.20
CA LEU A 256 21.56 -3.18 7.65
C LEU A 256 20.51 -3.05 8.76
N ARG A 257 20.73 -3.72 9.90
CA ARG A 257 19.85 -3.64 11.06
C ARG A 257 19.68 -2.20 11.57
N SER A 258 20.74 -1.41 11.53
CA SER A 258 20.74 -0.04 12.04
C SER A 258 20.01 0.96 11.14
N ARG A 259 19.68 0.58 9.88
CA ARG A 259 18.88 1.40 8.96
C ARG A 259 17.41 1.46 9.33
N PHE A 260 16.95 0.45 10.05
CA PHE A 260 15.56 0.34 10.41
C PHE A 260 15.28 0.83 11.81
N GLN A 261 14.09 1.40 11.97
CA GLN A 261 13.46 1.54 13.26
C GLN A 261 12.73 0.24 13.56
N ALA A 262 13.21 -0.51 14.54
CA ALA A 262 12.64 -1.80 14.87
C ALA A 262 11.47 -1.66 15.86
N ARG A 263 10.43 -2.46 15.64
CA ARG A 263 9.31 -2.62 16.57
C ARG A 263 9.03 -4.10 16.78
N ASP A 264 9.06 -4.53 18.04
CA ASP A 264 8.60 -5.87 18.39
C ASP A 264 7.07 -5.93 18.37
N ILE A 265 6.56 -6.93 17.66
CA ILE A 265 5.17 -7.32 17.53
C ILE A 265 5.04 -8.65 18.27
N SER A 266 4.95 -8.55 19.60
CA SER A 266 4.57 -9.67 20.44
C SER A 266 3.17 -10.15 20.05
N GLY A 267 2.93 -11.46 20.11
CA GLY A 267 1.58 -11.98 19.88
C GLY A 267 0.60 -11.44 20.91
N HIS A 268 -0.68 -11.33 20.52
CA HIS A 268 -1.75 -10.80 21.37
C HIS A 268 -1.65 -11.32 22.81
N ALA A 269 -1.71 -10.41 23.78
CA ALA A 269 -1.90 -10.79 25.17
C ALA A 269 -3.12 -11.72 25.28
N PHE A 270 -3.08 -12.74 26.14
CA PHE A 270 -4.13 -13.76 26.27
C PHE A 270 -5.56 -13.16 26.36
N LYS A 271 -5.69 -12.01 27.04
CA LYS A 271 -6.95 -11.24 27.12
C LYS A 271 -7.42 -10.71 25.75
N GLY A 272 -6.50 -10.18 24.94
CA GLY A 272 -6.76 -9.70 23.58
C GLY A 272 -7.17 -10.83 22.64
N LEU A 273 -6.48 -11.96 22.72
CA LEU A 273 -6.83 -13.17 21.94
C LEU A 273 -8.22 -13.69 22.33
N ARG A 274 -8.54 -13.73 23.63
CA ARG A 274 -9.87 -14.15 24.12
C ARG A 274 -10.98 -13.21 23.63
N LYS A 275 -10.74 -11.90 23.59
CA LYS A 275 -11.70 -10.92 23.05
C LYS A 275 -11.91 -11.13 21.55
N LEU A 276 -10.84 -11.30 20.78
CA LEU A 276 -10.90 -11.58 19.35
C LEU A 276 -11.69 -12.87 19.06
N MET A 277 -11.41 -13.95 19.80
CA MET A 277 -12.14 -15.21 19.65
C MET A 277 -13.64 -15.06 19.95
N LYS A 278 -14.02 -14.24 20.94
CA LYS A 278 -15.43 -13.96 21.25
C LYS A 278 -16.11 -13.19 20.12
N THR A 279 -15.45 -12.17 19.55
CA THR A 279 -15.98 -11.42 18.41
C THR A 279 -16.13 -12.31 17.17
N LEU A 280 -15.15 -13.14 16.86
CA LEU A 280 -15.22 -14.08 15.74
C LEU A 280 -16.31 -15.15 15.91
N LYS A 281 -16.61 -15.57 17.15
CA LYS A 281 -17.74 -16.45 17.48
C LYS A 281 -19.10 -15.76 17.33
N GLN A 282 -19.18 -14.44 17.44
CA GLN A 282 -20.42 -13.69 17.21
C GLN A 282 -20.68 -13.46 15.71
N ASP A 283 -19.62 -13.24 14.92
CA ASP A 283 -19.73 -13.04 13.46
C ASP A 283 -20.01 -14.34 12.70
N LYS A 284 -19.61 -15.50 13.24
CA LYS A 284 -19.98 -16.82 12.73
C LYS A 284 -21.03 -17.43 13.64
N HIS A 285 -22.30 -17.37 13.24
CA HIS A 285 -23.36 -18.18 13.86
C HIS A 285 -23.08 -19.67 13.54
N ILE A 286 -22.14 -20.26 14.25
CA ILE A 286 -21.92 -21.71 14.28
C ILE A 286 -22.81 -22.21 15.43
N PRO A 287 -23.86 -22.99 15.14
CA PRO A 287 -24.72 -23.51 16.19
C PRO A 287 -23.87 -24.32 17.18
N SER A 288 -24.00 -23.98 18.46
CA SER A 288 -23.37 -24.67 19.57
C SER A 288 -24.07 -26.00 19.86
N HIS A 289 -24.07 -26.89 18.89
CA HIS A 289 -24.27 -28.32 19.11
C HIS A 289 -22.99 -29.00 18.59
N ASP A 290 -22.46 -29.92 19.38
CA ASP A 290 -21.28 -30.76 19.09
C ASP A 290 -19.92 -30.20 19.51
N LEU A 291 -19.77 -29.89 20.79
CA LEU A 291 -18.48 -30.06 21.49
C LEU A 291 -18.74 -30.62 22.90
N ASN A 292 -19.10 -31.89 22.96
CA ASN A 292 -18.87 -32.76 24.11
C ASN A 292 -17.98 -33.91 23.61
N LEU A 293 -16.67 -33.76 23.81
CA LEU A 293 -15.67 -34.82 23.92
C LEU A 293 -14.59 -34.31 24.87
#